data_AF-A0A6A4KA70-F1
#
_entry.id   AF-A0A6A4KA70-F1
#
_cell.length_a   1.000
_cell.length_b   1.000
_cell.length_c   1.000
_cell.angle_alpha   90.00
_cell.angle_beta   90.00
_cell.angle_gamma   90.00
#
_symmetry.space_group_name_H-M   'P 1'
#
loop_
_entity.id
_entity.type
_entity.pdbx_description
1 polymer ?
#
loop_
_entity_poly.entity_id
_entity_poly.type
_entity_poly.pdbx_seq_one_letter_code
_entity_poly.pdbx_strand_id
1 'polypeptide(L)'
;MFALCMSGLQAVSATENIEESLKFMGVLTGELIAIGLATYVSEGMIQAFADVRSSIYDLPWFEYSKQSGQRIHLMIAMCNFRGLRTMFGYELTLLHFGDVLNASYKYYNLLLLTMK
;
A
#
# COMPACT_ATOMS: atom_id res chain seq x y z
N MET A 1 5.45 2.62 -9.45
CA MET A 1 6.48 1.64 -9.86
C MET A 1 7.23 2.10 -11.11
N PHE A 2 6.58 2.33 -12.26
CA PHE A 2 7.27 2.86 -13.45
C PHE A 2 7.99 4.18 -13.18
N ALA A 3 7.35 5.12 -12.50
CA ALA A 3 7.95 6.40 -12.16
C ALA A 3 9.14 6.28 -11.18
N LEU A 4 9.07 5.38 -10.19
CA LEU A 4 10.20 5.01 -9.31
C LEU A 4 11.41 4.43 -10.07
N CYS A 5 11.18 3.56 -11.05
CA CYS A 5 12.28 3.00 -11.85
C CYS A 5 12.88 4.04 -12.81
N MET A 6 12.05 4.90 -13.41
CA MET A 6 12.51 5.97 -14.30
C MET A 6 13.29 7.06 -13.56
N SER A 7 12.83 7.44 -12.37
CA SER A 7 13.56 8.37 -11.49
C SER A 7 14.88 7.78 -11.01
N GLY A 8 14.93 6.47 -10.70
CA GLY A 8 16.17 5.77 -10.37
C GLY A 8 17.19 5.76 -11.52
N LEU A 9 16.74 5.56 -12.76
CA LEU A 9 17.58 5.63 -13.96
C LEU A 9 18.12 7.06 -14.19
N GLN A 10 17.24 8.06 -14.09
CA GLN A 10 17.62 9.47 -14.25
C GLN A 10 18.61 9.93 -13.16
N ALA A 11 18.45 9.46 -11.93
CA ALA A 11 19.38 9.76 -10.83
C ALA A 11 20.80 9.25 -11.10
N VAL A 12 20.94 8.10 -11.75
CA VAL A 12 22.26 7.54 -12.13
C VAL A 12 22.84 8.27 -13.34
N SER A 13 22.01 8.65 -14.33
CA SER A 13 22.48 9.35 -15.53
C SER A 13 22.79 10.84 -15.33
N ALA A 14 22.20 11.51 -14.33
CA ALA A 14 22.36 12.95 -14.09
C ALA A 14 23.56 13.28 -13.17
N THR A 15 24.62 12.46 -13.20
CA THR A 15 25.77 12.57 -12.28
C THR A 15 26.57 13.87 -12.42
N GLU A 16 26.41 14.61 -13.52
CA GLU A 16 27.16 15.85 -13.79
C GLU A 16 26.43 17.14 -13.35
N ASN A 17 25.09 17.11 -13.14
CA ASN A 17 24.29 18.30 -12.80
C ASN A 17 23.56 18.14 -11.45
N ILE A 18 24.07 18.82 -10.42
CA ILE A 18 23.53 18.79 -9.04
C ILE A 18 22.07 19.28 -8.99
N GLU A 19 21.71 20.29 -9.79
CA GLU A 19 20.38 20.91 -9.78
C GLU A 19 19.30 19.97 -10.34
N GLU A 20 19.65 19.14 -11.31
CA GLU A 20 18.75 18.12 -11.86
C GLU A 20 18.57 16.98 -10.87
N SER A 21 19.67 16.48 -10.31
CA SER A 21 19.65 15.44 -9.26
C SER A 21 18.74 15.80 -8.07
N LEU A 22 18.77 17.08 -7.64
CA LEU A 22 17.96 17.54 -6.51
C LEU A 22 16.45 17.55 -6.83
N LYS A 23 16.06 17.95 -8.05
CA LYS A 23 14.65 17.89 -8.51
C LYS A 23 14.15 16.44 -8.53
N PHE A 24 14.99 15.49 -8.96
CA PHE A 24 14.64 14.07 -9.01
C PHE A 24 14.50 13.44 -7.62
N MET A 25 15.39 13.77 -6.67
CA MET A 25 15.22 13.37 -5.27
C MET A 25 13.91 13.87 -4.67
N GLY A 26 13.49 15.09 -5.04
CA GLY A 26 12.19 15.64 -4.64
C GLY A 26 11.01 14.80 -5.16
N VAL A 27 11.03 14.43 -6.45
CA VAL A 27 9.99 13.60 -7.07
C VAL A 27 9.94 12.21 -6.42
N LEU A 28 11.09 11.56 -6.24
CA LEU A 28 11.16 10.23 -5.61
C LEU A 28 10.62 10.25 -4.18
N THR A 29 10.99 11.26 -3.39
CA THR A 29 10.49 11.43 -2.03
C THR A 29 8.97 11.67 -2.01
N GLY A 30 8.46 12.51 -2.92
CA GLY A 30 7.03 12.77 -3.06
C GLY A 30 6.22 11.52 -3.39
N GLU A 31 6.71 10.70 -4.33
CA GLU A 31 6.05 9.44 -4.69
C GLU A 31 6.03 8.44 -3.54
N LEU A 32 7.13 8.30 -2.81
CA LEU A 32 7.21 7.41 -1.65
C LEU A 32 6.26 7.84 -0.53
N ILE A 33 6.15 9.15 -0.27
CA ILE A 33 5.20 9.68 0.72
C ILE A 33 3.76 9.42 0.27
N ALA A 34 3.43 9.66 -1.00
CA ALA A 34 2.09 9.44 -1.52
C ALA A 34 1.66 7.96 -1.41
N ILE A 35 2.54 7.03 -1.80
CA ILE A 35 2.27 5.59 -1.68
C ILE A 35 2.20 5.19 -0.21
N GLY A 36 3.11 5.68 0.63
CA GLY A 36 3.12 5.41 2.07
C GLY A 36 1.82 5.85 2.75
N LEU A 37 1.35 7.07 2.49
CA LEU A 37 0.07 7.58 3.00
C LEU A 37 -1.12 6.72 2.53
N ALA A 38 -1.14 6.34 1.25
CA ALA A 38 -2.21 5.50 0.72
C ALA A 38 -2.24 4.10 1.38
N THR A 39 -1.06 3.50 1.62
CA THR A 39 -0.98 2.23 2.36
C THR A 39 -1.39 2.37 3.83
N TYR A 40 -1.02 3.47 4.49
CA TYR A 40 -1.43 3.73 5.87
C TYR A 40 -2.96 3.84 6.01
N VAL A 41 -3.61 4.57 5.09
CA VAL A 41 -5.08 4.68 5.07
C VAL A 41 -5.73 3.32 4.81
N SER A 42 -5.19 2.54 3.87
CA SER A 42 -5.68 1.19 3.55
C SER A 42 -5.61 0.26 4.77
N GLU A 43 -4.48 0.22 5.48
CA GLU A 43 -4.31 -0.56 6.71
C GLU A 43 -5.27 -0.11 7.81
N GLY A 44 -5.43 1.20 8.01
CA GLY A 44 -6.40 1.75 8.97
C GLY A 44 -7.84 1.33 8.66
N MET A 45 -8.22 1.28 7.37
CA MET A 45 -9.53 0.77 6.97
C MET A 45 -9.68 -0.73 7.25
N ILE A 46 -8.67 -1.55 6.91
CA ILE A 46 -8.68 -2.99 7.18
C ILE A 46 -8.89 -3.23 8.68
N GLN A 47 -8.17 -2.50 9.53
CA GLN A 47 -8.28 -2.62 10.98
C GLN A 47 -9.67 -2.20 11.48
N ALA A 48 -10.22 -1.08 10.99
CA ALA A 48 -11.58 -0.65 11.35
C ALA A 48 -12.65 -1.69 10.97
N PHE A 49 -12.53 -2.33 9.79
CA PHE A 49 -13.43 -3.42 9.40
C PHE A 49 -13.25 -4.67 10.27
N ALA A 50 -12.03 -4.98 10.70
CA ALA A 50 -11.75 -6.06 11.64
C ALA A 50 -12.37 -5.78 13.02
N ASP A 51 -12.30 -4.54 13.51
CA ASP A 51 -12.90 -4.13 14.79
C ASP A 51 -14.43 -4.23 14.73
N VAL A 52 -15.06 -3.75 13.65
CA VAL A 52 -16.51 -3.90 13.44
C VAL A 52 -16.90 -5.38 13.42
N ARG A 53 -16.12 -6.22 12.73
CA ARG A 53 -16.34 -7.66 12.72
C ARG A 53 -16.26 -8.24 14.14
N SER A 54 -15.25 -7.87 14.92
CA SER A 54 -15.11 -8.29 16.32
C SER A 54 -16.32 -7.91 17.14
N SER A 55 -16.75 -6.64 17.07
CA SER A 55 -17.91 -6.15 17.80
C SER A 55 -19.20 -6.89 17.42
N ILE A 56 -19.34 -7.30 16.15
CA ILE A 56 -20.49 -8.10 15.70
C ILE A 56 -20.49 -9.51 16.32
N TYR A 57 -19.31 -10.11 16.50
CA TYR A 57 -19.17 -11.43 17.15
C TYR A 57 -19.50 -11.40 18.64
N ASP A 58 -19.27 -10.26 19.30
CA ASP A 58 -19.54 -10.09 20.74
C ASP A 58 -21.04 -9.94 21.06
N LEU A 59 -21.92 -9.75 20.06
CA LEU A 59 -23.35 -9.77 20.31
C LEU A 59 -23.84 -11.17 20.71
N PRO A 60 -24.87 -11.29 21.57
CA PRO A 60 -25.47 -12.57 21.95
C PRO A 60 -26.32 -13.14 20.80
N TRP A 61 -25.66 -13.55 19.71
CA TRP A 61 -26.29 -14.02 18.48
C TRP A 61 -27.18 -15.24 18.67
N PHE A 62 -26.96 -16.01 19.74
CA PHE A 62 -27.75 -17.18 20.13
C PHE A 62 -29.15 -16.83 20.66
N GLU A 63 -29.38 -15.60 21.11
CA GLU A 63 -30.70 -15.16 21.62
C GLU A 63 -31.60 -14.62 20.51
N TYR A 64 -31.05 -14.38 19.32
CA TYR A 64 -31.79 -13.75 18.22
C TYR A 64 -32.60 -14.74 17.38
N SER A 65 -33.65 -14.22 16.75
CA SER A 65 -34.46 -14.98 15.78
C SER A 65 -33.64 -15.35 14.54
N LYS A 66 -34.04 -16.42 13.84
CA LYS A 66 -33.35 -16.89 12.63
C LYS A 66 -33.13 -15.81 11.56
N GLN A 67 -34.11 -14.89 11.39
CA GLN A 67 -33.96 -13.78 10.43
C GLN A 67 -32.89 -12.77 10.86
N SER A 68 -32.79 -12.47 12.15
CA SER A 68 -31.74 -11.59 12.69
C SER A 68 -30.36 -12.24 12.61
N GLY A 69 -30.26 -13.55 12.85
CA GLY A 69 -29.00 -14.29 12.67
C GLY A 69 -28.47 -14.27 11.23
N GLN A 70 -29.35 -14.38 10.23
CA GLN A 70 -28.97 -14.23 8.81
C GLN A 70 -28.42 -12.83 8.50
N ARG A 71 -29.00 -11.78 9.08
CA ARG A 71 -28.51 -10.40 8.92
C ARG A 71 -27.13 -10.22 9.54
N ILE A 72 -26.89 -10.78 10.72
CA ILE A 72 -25.58 -10.75 11.38
C ILE A 72 -24.53 -11.45 10.52
N HIS A 73 -24.85 -12.63 9.97
CA HIS A 73 -23.97 -13.32 9.03
C HIS A 73 -23.65 -12.48 7.79
N LEU A 74 -24.64 -11.79 7.24
CA LEU A 74 -24.46 -10.92 6.09
C LEU A 74 -23.58 -9.71 6.45
N MET A 75 -23.77 -9.11 7.62
CA MET A 75 -22.92 -8.03 8.11
C MET A 75 -21.46 -8.49 8.26
N ILE A 76 -21.22 -9.66 8.86
CA ILE A 76 -19.87 -10.25 8.98
C ILE A 76 -19.24 -10.48 7.60
N ALA A 77 -20.02 -10.97 6.62
CA ALA A 77 -19.54 -11.18 5.27
C ALA A 77 -19.16 -9.86 4.57
N MET A 78 -19.94 -8.79 4.78
CA MET A 78 -19.66 -7.46 4.25
C MET A 78 -18.44 -6.80 4.92
N CYS A 79 -18.13 -7.15 6.17
CA CYS A 79 -16.93 -6.67 6.87
C CYS A 79 -15.63 -7.35 6.39
N ASN A 80 -15.68 -8.28 5.44
CA ASN A 80 -14.48 -8.92 4.88
C ASN A 80 -13.79 -8.04 3.84
N PHE A 81 -13.34 -6.86 4.26
CA PHE A 81 -12.60 -5.92 3.44
C PHE A 81 -11.14 -6.35 3.34
N ARG A 82 -10.64 -6.56 2.11
CA ARG A 82 -9.26 -7.01 1.83
C ARG A 82 -8.26 -5.88 1.58
N GLY A 83 -8.65 -4.63 1.86
CA GLY A 83 -7.80 -3.47 1.60
C GLY A 83 -8.09 -2.80 0.26
N LEU A 84 -7.53 -1.59 0.11
CA LEU A 84 -7.59 -0.84 -1.14
C LEU A 84 -6.68 -1.49 -2.18
N ARG A 85 -7.11 -1.44 -3.44
CA ARG A 85 -6.32 -1.90 -4.58
C ARG A 85 -6.01 -0.74 -5.50
N THR A 86 -4.80 -0.75 -6.04
CA THR A 86 -4.39 0.17 -7.11
C THR A 86 -5.17 -0.13 -8.40
N MET A 87 -5.13 0.78 -9.38
CA MET A 87 -5.75 0.56 -10.70
C MET A 87 -5.27 -0.73 -11.39
N PHE A 88 -4.08 -1.21 -11.05
CA PHE A 88 -3.49 -2.45 -11.59
C PHE A 88 -3.80 -3.69 -10.74
N GLY A 89 -4.63 -3.56 -9.72
CA GLY A 89 -5.06 -4.68 -8.87
C GLY A 89 -4.11 -5.04 -7.73
N TYR A 90 -2.96 -4.36 -7.60
CA TYR A 90 -2.06 -4.56 -6.45
C TYR A 90 -2.69 -4.08 -5.15
N GLU A 91 -2.58 -4.88 -4.11
CA GLU A 91 -3.07 -4.55 -2.77
C GLU A 91 -2.15 -3.50 -2.12
N LEU A 92 -2.76 -2.43 -1.61
CA LEU A 92 -2.08 -1.39 -0.83
C LEU A 92 -1.94 -1.88 0.61
N THR A 93 -0.98 -2.76 0.83
CA THR A 93 -0.56 -3.20 2.17
C THR A 93 0.84 -2.68 2.48
N LEU A 94 1.14 -2.54 3.77
CA LEU A 94 2.46 -2.08 4.20
C LEU A 94 3.58 -3.05 3.77
N LEU A 95 3.25 -4.34 3.74
CA LEU A 95 4.12 -5.43 3.24
C LEU A 95 4.50 -5.19 1.77
N HIS A 96 3.51 -4.95 0.90
CA HIS A 96 3.77 -4.64 -0.50
C HIS A 96 4.57 -3.35 -0.68
N PHE A 97 4.35 -2.34 0.15
CA PHE A 97 5.16 -1.13 0.10
C PHE A 97 6.65 -1.39 0.43
N GLY A 98 6.93 -2.22 1.44
CA GLY A 98 8.28 -2.66 1.75
C GLY A 98 8.94 -3.44 0.61
N ASP A 99 8.20 -4.33 -0.04
CA ASP A 99 8.68 -5.07 -1.20
C ASP A 99 8.99 -4.15 -2.38
N VAL A 100 8.15 -3.14 -2.63
CA VAL A 100 8.37 -2.12 -3.68
C VAL A 100 9.64 -1.31 -3.40
N LEU A 101 9.85 -0.88 -2.16
CA LEU A 101 11.06 -0.16 -1.73
C LEU A 101 12.33 -1.00 -1.88
N ASN A 102 12.25 -2.28 -1.51
CA ASN A 102 13.39 -3.19 -1.64
C ASN A 102 13.71 -3.46 -3.12
N ALA A 103 12.68 -3.64 -3.95
CA ALA A 103 12.84 -3.81 -5.39
C ALA A 103 13.44 -2.57 -6.06
N SER A 104 12.99 -1.36 -5.70
CA SER A 104 13.54 -0.12 -6.24
C SER A 104 15.00 0.07 -5.82
N TYR A 105 15.36 -0.24 -4.57
CA TYR A 105 16.73 -0.19 -4.09
C TYR A 105 17.65 -1.19 -4.82
N LYS A 106 17.20 -2.44 -5.00
CA LYS A 106 17.93 -3.46 -5.78
C LYS A 106 18.15 -3.02 -7.23
N TYR A 107 17.12 -2.46 -7.85
CA TYR A 107 17.20 -1.92 -9.22
C TYR A 107 18.20 -0.77 -9.30
N TYR A 108 18.15 0.18 -8.36
CA TYR A 108 19.10 1.29 -8.29
C TYR A 108 20.55 0.79 -8.15
N ASN A 109 20.81 -0.17 -7.26
CA ASN A 109 22.15 -0.76 -7.11
C ASN A 109 22.63 -1.46 -8.38
N LEU A 110 21.75 -2.15 -9.11
CA LEU A 110 22.08 -2.78 -10.39
C LEU A 110 22.45 -1.73 -11.45
N LEU A 111 21.70 -0.63 -11.52
CA LEU A 111 22.03 0.49 -12.40
C LEU A 111 23.39 1.11 -12.05
N LEU A 112 23.67 1.28 -10.77
CA LEU A 112 24.94 1.83 -10.29
C LEU A 112 26.13 0.93 -10.64
N LEU A 113 25.94 -0.39 -10.68
CA LEU A 113 26.95 -1.37 -11.10
C LEU A 113 27.13 -1.48 -12.62
N THR A 114 26.09 -1.15 -13.41
CA THR A 114 26.09 -1.32 -14.87
C THR A 114 26.41 -0.04 -15.64
N MET A 115 26.20 1.12 -15.03
CA MET A 115 26.44 2.44 -15.64
C MET A 115 27.69 3.16 -15.10
N LYS A 116 28.44 2.54 -14.17
CA LYS A 116 29.82 2.91 -13.84
C LYS A 116 30.79 2.03 -14.62
#